data_AF-A0A6S7D314-F1
#
_entry.id   AF-A0A6S7D314-F1
#
_cell.length_a   1.000
_cell.length_b   1.000
_cell.length_c   1.000
_cell.angle_alpha   90.00
_cell.angle_beta   90.00
_cell.angle_gamma   90.00
#
_symmetry.space_group_name_H-M   'P 1'
#
loop_
_entity.id
_entity.type
_entity.pdbx_description
1 polymer ?
#
loop_
_entity_poly.entity_id
_entity_poly.type
_entity_poly.pdbx_seq_one_letter_code
_entity_poly.pdbx_strand_id
1 'polypeptide(L)'
;MLPAIWMVLFLMTLLIAMEFKHSITRVMLRRDHIVQVKTVILVAMLAIARKFIILDPATDPAHIAAFAAALVALGSVYWLMRQRDDPVDAAIAERAARDREERV
;
A
#
# COMPACT_ATOMS: atom_id res chain seq x y z
N MET A 1 8.05 8.28 -28.92
CA MET A 1 7.16 7.99 -27.77
C MET A 1 7.36 6.59 -27.19
N LEU A 2 7.70 5.57 -27.99
CA LEU A 2 8.03 4.21 -27.49
C LEU A 2 9.13 4.14 -26.40
N PRO A 3 10.28 4.84 -26.46
CA PRO A 3 11.34 4.66 -25.46
C PRO A 3 10.95 5.16 -24.06
N ALA A 4 10.04 6.14 -23.96
CA ALA A 4 9.55 6.64 -22.68
C ALA A 4 8.67 5.62 -21.96
N ILE A 5 7.85 4.85 -22.69
CA ILE A 5 6.97 3.83 -22.10
C ILE A 5 7.81 2.74 -21.44
N TRP A 6 8.90 2.32 -22.08
CA TRP A 6 9.83 1.34 -21.55
C TRP A 6 10.54 1.85 -20.28
N MET A 7 11.04 3.09 -20.30
CA MET A 7 11.69 3.70 -19.13
C MET A 7 10.75 3.77 -17.92
N VAL A 8 9.49 4.16 -18.12
CA VAL A 8 8.51 4.23 -17.02
C VAL A 8 8.10 2.81 -16.58
N LEU A 9 8.08 1.80 -17.46
CA LEU A 9 7.83 0.41 -17.07
C LEU A 9 8.95 -0.12 -16.15
N PHE A 10 10.21 0.15 -16.48
CA PHE A 10 11.35 -0.27 -15.67
C PHE A 10 11.37 0.39 -14.29
N LEU A 11 11.05 1.69 -14.20
CA LEU A 11 10.96 2.41 -12.93
C LEU A 11 9.84 1.86 -12.03
N MET A 12 8.70 1.45 -12.59
CA MET A 12 7.62 0.82 -11.81
C MET A 12 8.00 -0.54 -11.26
N THR A 13 8.64 -1.38 -12.08
CA THR A 13 9.16 -2.68 -11.64
C THR A 13 10.22 -2.50 -10.55
N LEU A 14 11.09 -1.49 -10.68
CA LEU A 14 12.08 -1.12 -9.67
C LEU A 14 11.43 -0.60 -8.39
N LEU A 15 10.39 0.24 -8.47
CA LEU A 15 9.66 0.76 -7.32
C LEU A 15 9.02 -0.39 -6.53
N ILE A 16 8.38 -1.32 -7.23
CA ILE A 16 7.80 -2.54 -6.65
C ILE A 16 8.90 -3.40 -6.00
N ALA A 17 10.03 -3.62 -6.68
CA ALA A 17 11.13 -4.42 -6.14
C ALA A 17 11.83 -3.78 -4.92
N MET A 18 12.02 -2.45 -4.92
CA MET A 18 12.58 -1.72 -3.79
C MET A 18 11.63 -1.71 -2.59
N GLU A 19 10.33 -1.57 -2.84
CA GLU A 19 9.28 -1.70 -1.83
C GLU A 19 9.22 -3.12 -1.26
N PHE A 20 9.31 -4.15 -2.10
CA PHE A 20 9.38 -5.54 -1.62
C PHE A 20 10.64 -5.80 -0.80
N LYS A 21 11.80 -5.24 -1.16
CA LYS A 21 13.04 -5.39 -0.38
C LYS A 21 12.90 -4.75 1.01
N HIS A 22 12.41 -3.52 1.07
CA HIS A 22 12.13 -2.85 2.36
C HIS A 22 11.04 -3.60 3.15
N SER A 23 10.07 -4.18 2.43
CA SER A 23 9.03 -5.03 3.01
C SER A 23 9.62 -6.29 3.68
N ILE A 24 10.42 -7.05 2.93
CA ILE A 24 11.05 -8.30 3.40
C ILE A 24 12.08 -8.04 4.52
N THR A 25 12.88 -6.98 4.43
CA THR A 25 13.91 -6.68 5.44
C THR A 25 13.31 -6.31 6.81
N ARG A 26 12.13 -5.68 6.84
CA ARG A 26 11.43 -5.40 8.12
C ARG A 26 10.82 -6.67 8.73
N VAL A 27 10.27 -7.58 7.91
CA VAL A 27 9.75 -8.90 8.35
C VAL A 27 10.83 -9.73 9.04
N MET A 28 12.07 -9.65 8.55
CA MET A 28 13.20 -10.40 9.11
C MET A 28 13.64 -9.88 10.48
N LEU A 29 13.36 -8.60 10.82
CA LEU A 29 14.05 -7.93 11.93
C LEU A 29 13.16 -7.56 13.13
N ARG A 30 11.84 -7.35 13.00
CA ARG A 30 10.96 -7.08 14.15
C ARG A 30 9.54 -7.61 13.95
N ARG A 31 8.98 -8.15 15.02
CA ARG A 31 7.59 -8.65 15.19
C ARG A 31 6.50 -7.55 15.04
N ASP A 32 6.67 -6.56 14.18
CA ASP A 32 5.67 -5.51 13.90
C ASP A 32 5.09 -5.71 12.49
N HIS A 33 4.46 -6.87 12.30
CA HIS A 33 3.97 -7.38 11.00
C HIS A 33 2.79 -6.55 10.43
N ILE A 34 2.21 -5.67 11.23
CA ILE A 34 0.92 -5.01 10.95
C ILE A 34 1.09 -3.69 10.18
N VAL A 35 2.03 -2.83 10.60
CA VAL A 35 2.27 -1.50 9.99
C VAL A 35 2.78 -1.60 8.54
N GLN A 36 3.34 -2.75 8.18
CA GLN A 36 4.02 -2.99 6.91
C GLN A 36 3.08 -3.38 5.76
N VAL A 37 2.05 -4.18 6.05
CA VAL A 37 1.12 -4.61 5.02
C VAL A 37 0.29 -3.41 4.52
N LYS A 38 0.07 -2.39 5.37
CA LYS A 38 -0.49 -1.10 4.96
C LYS A 38 0.34 -0.45 3.85
N THR A 39 1.66 -0.34 4.00
CA THR A 39 2.55 0.27 3.00
C THR A 39 2.53 -0.49 1.68
N VAL A 40 2.55 -1.83 1.74
CA VAL A 40 2.48 -2.68 0.55
C VAL A 40 1.14 -2.49 -0.20
N ILE A 41 0.03 -2.35 0.51
CA ILE A 41 -1.28 -2.08 -0.08
C ILE A 41 -1.33 -0.69 -0.72
N LEU A 42 -0.76 0.31 -0.06
CA LEU A 42 -0.62 1.67 -0.60
C LEU A 42 0.16 1.65 -1.93
N VAL A 43 1.23 0.86 -2.01
CA VAL A 43 2.02 0.71 -3.25
C VAL A 43 1.29 -0.10 -4.33
N ALA A 44 0.53 -1.13 -3.95
CA ALA A 44 -0.34 -1.83 -4.89
C ALA A 44 -1.43 -0.91 -5.46
N MET A 45 -2.05 -0.06 -4.63
CA MET A 45 -2.99 0.98 -5.07
C MET A 45 -2.31 1.97 -6.04
N LEU A 46 -1.09 2.43 -5.72
CA LEU A 46 -0.32 3.34 -6.58
C LEU A 46 0.03 2.70 -7.94
N ALA A 47 0.39 1.42 -7.96
CA ALA A 47 0.68 0.68 -9.19
C ALA A 47 -0.56 0.55 -10.09
N ILE A 48 -1.73 0.31 -9.51
CA ILE A 48 -3.01 0.28 -10.23
C ILE A 48 -3.37 1.68 -10.74
N ALA A 49 -3.16 2.73 -9.93
CA ALA A 49 -3.43 4.12 -10.31
C ALA A 49 -2.65 4.51 -11.58
N ARG A 50 -1.41 4.04 -11.76
CA ARG A 50 -0.67 4.28 -13.01
C ARG A 50 -1.35 3.65 -14.24
N LYS A 51 -1.94 2.46 -14.09
CA LYS A 51 -2.68 1.80 -15.19
C LYS A 51 -3.99 2.52 -15.50
N PHE A 52 -4.57 3.22 -14.52
CA PHE A 52 -5.73 4.10 -14.69
C PHE A 52 -5.38 5.41 -15.41
N ILE A 53 -4.23 6.03 -15.12
CA ILE A 53 -3.77 7.28 -15.76
C ILE A 53 -3.49 7.11 -17.26
N ILE A 54 -3.06 5.92 -17.67
CA ILE A 54 -2.73 5.59 -19.07
C ILE A 54 -3.99 5.13 -19.85
N LEU A 55 -5.16 5.05 -19.18
CA LEU A 55 -6.39 4.60 -19.81
C LEU A 55 -6.84 5.60 -20.89
N ASP A 56 -7.03 5.11 -22.11
CA ASP A 56 -7.40 5.93 -23.26
C ASP A 56 -8.87 6.37 -23.14
N PRO A 57 -9.24 7.63 -23.43
CA PRO A 57 -10.64 8.06 -23.48
C PRO A 57 -11.52 7.28 -24.48
N ALA A 58 -10.93 6.56 -25.46
CA ALA A 58 -11.66 5.67 -26.37
C ALA A 58 -11.88 4.25 -25.80
N THR A 59 -11.53 4.00 -24.54
CA THR A 59 -11.63 2.66 -23.95
C THR A 59 -13.09 2.28 -23.68
N ASP A 60 -13.42 1.02 -23.97
CA ASP A 60 -14.73 0.42 -23.71
C ASP A 60 -15.21 0.67 -22.26
N PRO A 61 -16.47 1.11 -22.05
CA PRO A 61 -17.05 1.33 -20.71
C PRO A 61 -16.85 0.15 -19.74
N ALA A 62 -16.82 -1.08 -20.26
CA ALA A 62 -16.59 -2.28 -19.45
C ALA A 62 -15.21 -2.28 -18.77
N HIS A 63 -14.17 -1.74 -19.43
CA HIS A 63 -12.83 -1.67 -18.85
C HIS A 63 -12.77 -0.65 -17.72
N ILE A 64 -13.42 0.50 -17.89
CA ILE A 64 -13.51 1.54 -16.86
C ILE A 64 -14.21 0.97 -15.62
N ALA A 65 -15.30 0.24 -15.81
CA ALA A 65 -16.01 -0.44 -14.73
C ALA A 65 -15.15 -1.49 -14.01
N ALA A 66 -14.37 -2.29 -14.76
CA ALA A 66 -13.44 -3.26 -14.19
C ALA A 66 -12.35 -2.60 -13.33
N PHE A 67 -11.81 -1.46 -13.77
CA PHE A 67 -10.83 -0.70 -12.98
C PHE A 67 -11.44 -0.08 -11.72
N ALA A 68 -12.66 0.49 -11.82
CA ALA A 68 -13.37 1.02 -10.67
C ALA A 68 -13.66 -0.07 -9.63
N ALA A 69 -14.11 -1.25 -10.08
CA ALA A 69 -14.33 -2.41 -9.22
C ALA A 69 -13.03 -2.87 -8.54
N ALA A 70 -11.91 -2.91 -9.27
CA ALA A 70 -10.61 -3.25 -8.71
C ALA A 70 -10.15 -2.24 -7.64
N LEU A 71 -10.38 -0.94 -7.85
CA LEU A 71 -10.05 0.10 -6.87
C LEU A 71 -10.91 -0.03 -5.60
N VAL A 72 -12.21 -0.31 -5.74
CA VAL A 72 -13.12 -0.54 -4.61
C VAL A 72 -12.72 -1.80 -3.82
N ALA A 73 -12.34 -2.88 -4.51
CA ALA A 73 -11.86 -4.10 -3.88
C ALA A 73 -10.58 -3.84 -3.04
N LEU A 74 -9.60 -3.13 -3.59
CA LEU A 74 -8.39 -2.75 -2.85
C LEU A 74 -8.70 -1.80 -1.68
N GLY A 75 -9.57 -0.82 -1.89
CA GLY A 75 -10.01 0.10 -0.82
C GLY A 75 -10.68 -0.64 0.33
N SER A 76 -11.49 -1.66 0.02
CA SER A 76 -12.16 -2.51 1.01
C SER A 76 -11.15 -3.35 1.81
N VAL A 77 -10.14 -3.91 1.16
CA VAL A 77 -9.04 -4.64 1.81
C VAL A 77 -8.25 -3.72 2.75
N TYR A 78 -7.92 -2.49 2.30
CA TYR A 78 -7.27 -1.49 3.15
C TYR A 78 -8.12 -1.12 4.37
N TRP A 79 -9.42 -0.90 4.19
CA TRP A 79 -10.34 -0.54 5.26
C TRP A 79 -10.49 -1.65 6.30
N LEU A 80 -10.57 -2.91 5.87
CA LEU A 80 -10.67 -4.07 6.77
C LEU A 80 -9.38 -4.25 7.58
N MET A 81 -8.24 -4.01 6.95
CA MET A 81 -6.96 -4.02 7.65
C MET A 81 -6.84 -2.87 8.66
N ARG A 82 -7.24 -1.65 8.29
CA ARG A 82 -7.18 -0.51 9.19
C ARG A 82 -7.96 -0.74 10.48
N GLN A 83 -9.15 -1.33 10.40
CA GLN A 83 -9.95 -1.68 11.59
C GLN A 83 -9.26 -2.63 12.56
N ARG A 84 -8.35 -3.48 12.09
CA ARG A 84 -7.58 -4.39 12.97
C ARG A 84 -6.40 -3.71 13.63
N ASP A 85 -5.92 -2.61 13.05
CA ASP A 85 -4.71 -1.93 13.49
C ASP A 85 -5.01 -0.79 14.48
N ASP A 86 -6.12 -0.07 14.28
CA ASP A 86 -6.54 1.05 15.16
C ASP A 86 -6.59 0.64 16.66
N PRO A 87 -7.07 -0.57 17.04
CA PRO A 87 -7.04 -1.03 18.44
C PRO A 87 -5.63 -1.36 18.95
N VAL A 88 -4.73 -1.83 18.07
CA VAL A 88 -3.36 -2.22 18.42
C VAL A 88 -2.51 -0.98 18.66
N ASP A 89 -2.62 0.01 17.78
CA ASP A 89 -1.89 1.29 17.90
C ASP A 89 -2.31 2.05 19.17
N ALA A 90 -3.60 2.03 19.51
CA ALA A 90 -4.12 2.63 20.74
C ALA A 90 -3.56 1.96 22.01
N ALA A 91 -3.50 0.62 22.05
CA ALA A 91 -2.96 -0.13 23.18
C ALA A 91 -1.46 0.09 23.40
N ILE A 92 -0.69 0.31 22.32
CA ILE A 92 0.74 0.65 22.42
C ILE A 92 0.93 2.09 22.91
N ALA A 93 0.12 3.03 22.43
CA ALA A 93 0.15 4.43 22.89
C ALA A 93 -0.15 4.54 24.40
N GLU A 94 -1.12 3.75 24.89
CA GLU A 94 -1.48 3.71 26.31
C GLU A 94 -0.35 3.11 27.18
N ARG A 95 0.34 2.07 26.70
CA ARG A 95 1.52 1.51 27.37
C ARG A 95 2.67 2.51 27.42
N ALA A 96 2.91 3.23 26.33
CA ALA A 96 3.95 4.25 26.28
C ALA A 96 3.67 5.46 27.18
N ALA A 97 2.39 5.79 27.42
CA ALA A 97 1.99 6.83 28.38
C ALA A 97 2.24 6.37 29.83
N ARG A 98 1.90 5.11 30.14
CA ARG A 98 2.10 4.50 31.46
C ARG A 98 3.59 4.40 31.84
N ASP A 99 4.43 3.97 30.90
CA ASP A 99 5.89 3.90 31.09
C ASP A 99 6.54 5.28 31.32
N ARG A 100 5.93 6.36 30.82
CA ARG A 100 6.40 7.73 31.06
C ARG A 100 6.02 8.23 32.46
N GLU A 101 4.84 7.87 32.96
CA GLU A 101 4.39 8.22 34.31
C GLU A 101 5.20 7.49 35.39
N GLU A 102 5.61 6.25 35.16
CA GLU A 102 6.45 5.50 36.10
C GLU A 102 7.91 5.99 36.16
N ARG A 103 8.36 6.80 35.19
CA ARG A 103 9.72 7.35 35.15
C ARG A 103 9.83 8.80 35.66
N VAL A 104 8.75 9.40 36.14
CA VAL A 104 8.69 10.77 36.70
C VAL A 104 8.41 10.68 38.19
#